data_AF-A0A8T5A7N0-F1
#
_entry.id   AF-A0A8T5A7N0-F1
#
_cell.length_a   1.000
_cell.length_b   1.000
_cell.length_c   1.000
_cell.angle_alpha   90.00
_cell.angle_beta   90.00
_cell.angle_gamma   90.00
#
_symmetry.space_group_name_H-M   'P 1'
#
loop_
_entity.id
_entity.type
_entity.pdbx_description
1 polymer ?
#
loop_
_entity_poly.entity_id
_entity_poly.type
_entity_poly.pdbx_seq_one_letter_code
_entity_poly.pdbx_strand_id
1 'polypeptide(L)'
;MSEPPRGYESIKIQKTEHAEENAKSINVLDEEIKKVIYHAETSGEKLFIPGEERFFTKTKIGEKTFYVEYSPVGEGEYRVFNVYAYKPVHKGGKLVGAQTVNWHCFKCGVPMRAASVNMEYRGISGAVEGIMCPKCGETYLLEDVVKAKVLKAEKLIDAKSR
;
A
#
# COMPACT_ATOMS: atom_id res chain seq x y z
N MET A 1 -8.45 -4.64 -34.46
CA MET A 1 -7.07 -4.33 -34.02
C MET A 1 -7.12 -4.33 -32.50
N SER A 2 -6.54 -5.33 -31.84
CA SER A 2 -6.47 -5.39 -30.38
C SER A 2 -5.44 -4.38 -29.87
N GLU A 3 -5.79 -3.62 -28.82
CA GLU A 3 -4.80 -2.80 -28.10
C GLU A 3 -3.66 -3.71 -27.61
N PRO A 4 -2.40 -3.26 -27.65
CA PRO A 4 -1.30 -4.02 -27.07
C PRO A 4 -1.57 -4.22 -25.57
N PRO A 5 -1.28 -5.40 -25.02
CA PRO A 5 -1.55 -5.70 -23.62
C PRO A 5 -0.83 -4.69 -22.74
N ARG A 6 -1.54 -4.14 -21.75
CA ARG A 6 -0.94 -3.20 -20.80
C ARG A 6 0.14 -3.95 -20.03
N GLY A 7 1.26 -3.28 -19.69
CA GLY A 7 2.43 -3.94 -19.09
C GLY A 7 2.17 -4.70 -17.78
N TYR A 8 1.04 -4.46 -17.10
CA TYR A 8 0.62 -5.22 -15.92
C TYR A 8 -0.08 -6.55 -16.25
N GLU A 9 -0.59 -6.75 -17.47
CA GLU A 9 -1.35 -7.94 -17.86
C GLU A 9 -0.47 -9.19 -17.94
N SER A 10 0.81 -9.01 -18.31
CA SER A 10 1.82 -10.06 -18.35
C SER A 10 2.32 -10.48 -16.96
N ILE A 11 2.03 -9.70 -15.91
CA ILE A 11 2.43 -10.04 -14.55
C ILE A 11 1.68 -11.28 -14.08
N LYS A 12 2.42 -12.24 -13.53
CA LYS A 12 1.86 -13.41 -12.84
C LYS A 12 2.03 -13.22 -11.34
N ILE A 13 0.99 -13.58 -10.59
CA ILE A 13 1.00 -13.47 -9.13
C ILE A 13 0.66 -14.82 -8.49
N GLN A 14 1.35 -15.14 -7.40
CA GLN A 14 1.03 -16.22 -6.48
C GLN A 14 0.72 -15.61 -5.12
N LYS A 15 -0.49 -15.81 -4.60
CA LYS A 15 -0.90 -15.22 -3.32
C LYS A 15 -0.71 -16.24 -2.20
N THR A 16 -0.19 -15.81 -1.05
CA THR A 16 -0.27 -16.60 0.19
C THR A 16 -1.73 -16.70 0.66
N GLU A 17 -2.00 -17.61 1.59
CA GLU A 17 -3.33 -17.74 2.22
C GLU A 17 -3.81 -16.39 2.82
N HIS A 18 -2.95 -15.71 3.58
CA HIS A 18 -3.25 -14.39 4.15
C HIS A 18 -3.58 -13.33 3.08
N ALA A 19 -2.83 -13.29 1.97
CA ALA A 19 -3.09 -12.37 0.88
C ALA A 19 -4.42 -12.68 0.16
N GLU A 20 -4.72 -13.95 -0.05
CA GLU A 20 -5.96 -14.41 -0.66
C GLU A 20 -7.19 -14.06 0.19
N GLU A 21 -7.12 -14.31 1.50
CA GLU A 21 -8.18 -13.97 2.45
C GLU A 21 -8.43 -12.47 2.51
N ASN A 22 -7.34 -11.68 2.61
CA ASN A 22 -7.45 -10.24 2.63
C ASN A 22 -8.07 -9.72 1.33
N ALA A 23 -7.59 -10.14 0.16
CA ALA A 23 -8.14 -9.73 -1.14
C ALA A 23 -9.65 -9.97 -1.22
N LYS A 24 -10.11 -11.17 -0.82
CA LYS A 24 -11.52 -11.55 -0.80
C LYS A 24 -12.34 -10.67 0.13
N SER A 25 -11.85 -10.41 1.35
CA SER A 25 -12.59 -9.68 2.38
C SER A 25 -12.96 -8.24 1.99
N ILE A 26 -12.18 -7.62 1.10
CA ILE A 26 -12.36 -6.24 0.63
C ILE A 26 -12.63 -6.14 -0.88
N ASN A 27 -12.91 -7.29 -1.53
CA ASN A 27 -13.19 -7.42 -2.96
C ASN A 27 -12.13 -6.74 -3.85
N VAL A 28 -10.86 -7.07 -3.61
CA VAL A 28 -9.73 -6.65 -4.44
C VAL A 28 -9.46 -7.72 -5.49
N LEU A 29 -9.37 -7.30 -6.75
CA LEU A 29 -9.14 -8.17 -7.89
C LEU A 29 -7.64 -8.34 -8.16
N ASP A 30 -7.27 -9.49 -8.74
CA ASP A 30 -5.88 -9.76 -9.16
C ASP A 30 -5.34 -8.71 -10.12
N GLU A 31 -6.20 -8.16 -10.99
CA GLU A 31 -5.83 -7.06 -11.89
C GLU A 31 -5.39 -5.81 -11.12
N GLU A 32 -6.02 -5.48 -10.00
CA GLU A 32 -5.65 -4.33 -9.17
C GLU A 32 -4.31 -4.57 -8.49
N ILE A 33 -4.08 -5.78 -7.98
CA ILE A 33 -2.79 -6.18 -7.40
C ILE A 33 -1.67 -6.06 -8.44
N LYS A 34 -1.89 -6.56 -9.66
CA LYS A 34 -0.92 -6.46 -10.76
C LYS A 34 -0.62 -5.01 -11.14
N LYS A 35 -1.64 -4.14 -11.19
CA LYS A 35 -1.45 -2.70 -11.47
C LYS A 35 -0.59 -2.03 -10.41
N VAL A 36 -0.81 -2.36 -9.13
CA VAL A 36 -0.02 -1.81 -8.02
C VAL A 36 1.45 -2.27 -8.11
N ILE A 37 1.70 -3.55 -8.35
CA ILE A 37 3.06 -4.07 -8.54
C ILE A 37 3.73 -3.42 -9.77
N TYR A 38 3.01 -3.34 -10.89
CA TYR A 38 3.52 -2.70 -12.11
C TYR A 38 3.92 -1.24 -11.87
N HIS A 39 3.08 -0.47 -11.15
CA HIS A 39 3.40 0.91 -10.78
C HIS A 39 4.67 0.97 -9.92
N ALA A 40 4.79 0.09 -8.92
CA ALA A 40 5.95 0.03 -8.04
C ALA A 40 7.26 -0.24 -8.79
N GLU A 41 7.24 -1.20 -9.72
CA GLU A 41 8.41 -1.60 -10.51
C GLU A 41 8.78 -0.55 -11.58
N THR A 42 7.82 0.18 -12.11
CA THR A 42 8.08 1.23 -13.13
C THR A 42 8.44 2.59 -12.55
N SER A 43 7.90 2.94 -11.38
CA SER A 43 8.11 4.26 -10.75
C SER A 43 9.16 4.27 -9.64
N GLY A 44 9.50 3.09 -9.10
CA GLY A 44 10.29 2.94 -7.88
C GLY A 44 9.57 3.41 -6.60
N GLU A 45 8.26 3.68 -6.64
CA GLU A 45 7.48 4.04 -5.45
C GLU A 45 7.15 2.79 -4.61
N LYS A 46 8.17 2.29 -3.92
CA LYS A 46 8.08 1.14 -3.03
C LYS A 46 9.04 1.29 -1.86
N LEU A 47 8.83 0.45 -0.87
CA LEU A 47 9.74 0.21 0.23
C LEU A 47 10.39 -1.16 0.06
N PHE A 48 11.54 -1.36 0.67
CA PHE A 48 12.25 -2.63 0.69
C PHE A 48 12.80 -2.93 2.09
N ILE A 49 13.12 -4.20 2.37
CA ILE A 49 13.85 -4.60 3.58
C ILE A 49 15.29 -4.93 3.17
N PRO A 50 16.33 -4.32 3.78
CA PRO A 50 17.72 -4.63 3.45
C PRO A 50 18.04 -6.10 3.69
N GLY A 51 18.63 -6.77 2.69
CA GLY A 51 18.98 -8.20 2.77
C GLY A 51 17.85 -9.15 2.39
N GLU A 52 16.66 -8.64 2.09
CA GLU A 52 15.52 -9.43 1.64
C GLU A 52 15.00 -8.92 0.28
N GLU A 53 14.51 -9.82 -0.57
CA GLU A 53 13.77 -9.45 -1.78
C GLU A 53 12.30 -9.17 -1.46
N ARG A 54 12.06 -8.34 -0.44
CA ARG A 54 10.72 -8.05 0.08
C ARG A 54 10.38 -6.59 -0.14
N PHE A 55 9.28 -6.36 -0.85
CA PHE A 55 8.83 -5.03 -1.24
C PHE A 55 7.43 -4.74 -0.69
N PHE A 56 7.20 -3.47 -0.39
CA PHE A 56 5.91 -2.99 0.08
C PHE A 56 5.59 -1.67 -0.62
N THR A 57 4.43 -1.61 -1.27
CA THR A 57 4.06 -0.49 -2.13
C THR A 57 2.61 -0.10 -1.90
N LYS A 58 2.25 1.06 -2.43
CA LYS A 58 0.88 1.54 -2.50
C LYS A 58 0.62 2.21 -3.84
N THR A 59 -0.63 2.23 -4.28
CA THR A 59 -1.06 3.04 -5.42
C THR A 59 -2.53 3.36 -5.29
N LYS A 60 -2.92 4.58 -5.66
CA LYS A 60 -4.33 4.97 -5.75
C LYS A 60 -4.91 4.53 -7.10
N ILE A 61 -5.97 3.72 -7.06
CA ILE A 61 -6.72 3.29 -8.25
C ILE A 61 -8.19 3.67 -8.02
N GLY A 62 -8.71 4.57 -8.85
CA GLY A 62 -10.03 5.17 -8.62
C GLY A 62 -10.10 5.90 -7.29
N GLU A 63 -11.04 5.51 -6.43
CA GLU A 63 -11.26 6.12 -5.11
C GLU A 63 -10.49 5.44 -3.98
N LYS A 64 -9.84 4.29 -4.23
CA LYS A 64 -9.17 3.51 -3.19
C LYS A 64 -7.64 3.60 -3.33
N THR A 65 -6.96 3.64 -2.19
CA THR A 65 -5.52 3.39 -2.10
C THR A 65 -5.31 1.93 -1.78
N PHE A 66 -4.59 1.22 -2.64
CA PHE A 66 -4.25 -0.18 -2.50
C PHE A 66 -2.82 -0.31 -2.02
N TYR A 67 -2.58 -1.28 -1.15
CA TYR A 67 -1.27 -1.66 -0.63
C TYR A 67 -1.00 -3.11 -1.00
N VAL A 68 0.23 -3.39 -1.40
CA VAL A 68 0.67 -4.74 -1.75
C VAL A 68 2.05 -4.97 -1.15
N GLU A 69 2.21 -6.10 -0.49
CA GLU A 69 3.50 -6.63 -0.03
C GLU A 69 3.85 -7.86 -0.85
N TYR A 70 5.03 -7.87 -1.49
CA TYR A 70 5.39 -8.88 -2.48
C TYR A 70 6.89 -9.13 -2.57
N SER A 71 7.26 -10.24 -3.21
CA SER A 71 8.64 -10.58 -3.60
C SER A 71 8.65 -11.05 -5.05
N PRO A 72 9.66 -10.69 -5.86
CA PRO A 72 9.91 -11.35 -7.13
C PRO A 72 10.24 -12.84 -6.89
N VAL A 73 9.76 -13.71 -7.75
CA VAL A 73 10.10 -15.15 -7.76
C VAL A 73 10.56 -15.65 -9.13
N GLY A 74 10.48 -14.78 -10.14
CA GLY A 74 10.90 -15.02 -11.52
C GLY A 74 10.66 -13.77 -12.35
N GLU A 75 11.03 -13.82 -13.64
CA GLU A 75 10.81 -12.70 -14.55
C GLU A 75 9.31 -12.43 -14.76
N GLY A 76 8.84 -11.28 -14.26
CA GLY A 76 7.42 -10.93 -14.31
C GLY A 76 6.51 -11.75 -13.37
N GLU A 77 7.10 -12.54 -12.48
CA GLU A 77 6.37 -13.38 -11.53
C GLU A 77 6.64 -12.95 -10.09
N TYR A 78 5.57 -12.76 -9.32
CA TYR A 78 5.65 -12.26 -7.95
C TYR A 78 4.86 -13.12 -6.97
N ARG A 79 5.42 -13.35 -5.79
CA ARG A 79 4.70 -13.86 -4.64
C ARG A 79 4.15 -12.69 -3.83
N VAL A 80 2.84 -12.66 -3.63
CA VAL A 80 2.11 -11.64 -2.87
C VAL A 80 1.82 -12.19 -1.48
N PHE A 81 2.24 -11.46 -0.46
CA PHE A 81 2.11 -11.87 0.94
C PHE A 81 1.01 -11.13 1.67
N ASN A 82 0.69 -9.91 1.21
CA ASN A 82 -0.35 -9.10 1.80
C ASN A 82 -0.95 -8.14 0.77
N VAL A 83 -2.23 -7.84 0.96
CA VAL A 83 -2.97 -6.85 0.17
C VAL A 83 -4.05 -6.23 1.04
N TYR A 84 -4.20 -4.91 0.99
CA TYR A 84 -5.32 -4.22 1.62
C TYR A 84 -5.58 -2.90 0.92
N ALA A 85 -6.79 -2.36 1.07
CA ALA A 85 -7.16 -1.10 0.45
C ALA A 85 -8.17 -0.33 1.29
N TYR A 86 -8.21 0.98 1.13
CA TYR A 86 -9.15 1.89 1.78
C TYR A 86 -9.38 3.15 0.96
N LYS A 87 -10.47 3.87 1.19
CA LYS A 87 -10.81 5.09 0.44
C LYS A 87 -10.20 6.40 0.97
N PRO A 88 -10.03 6.60 2.30
CA PRO A 88 -9.47 7.85 2.80
C PRO A 88 -8.13 8.25 2.14
N VAL A 89 -7.96 9.55 1.88
CA VAL A 89 -6.82 10.10 1.14
C VAL A 89 -5.78 10.66 2.10
N HIS A 90 -4.50 10.44 1.80
CA HIS A 90 -3.40 11.00 2.58
C HIS A 90 -3.31 12.52 2.38
N LYS A 91 -3.21 13.27 3.47
CA LYS A 91 -2.95 14.72 3.49
C LYS A 91 -1.58 15.03 4.11
N GLY A 92 -0.61 14.16 3.84
CA GLY A 92 0.74 14.21 4.38
C GLY A 92 0.86 13.59 5.78
N GLY A 93 1.95 13.88 6.47
CA GLY A 93 2.16 13.41 7.84
C GLY A 93 3.28 14.15 8.56
N LYS A 94 3.53 13.77 9.80
CA LYS A 94 4.63 14.28 10.62
C LYS A 94 5.35 13.12 11.28
N LEU A 95 6.68 13.13 11.25
CA LEU A 95 7.48 12.17 11.99
C LEU A 95 7.15 12.25 13.49
N VAL A 96 6.90 11.10 14.11
CA VAL A 96 6.66 10.98 15.56
C VAL A 96 7.70 10.05 16.15
N GLY A 97 8.58 10.63 16.96
CA GLY A 97 9.69 9.91 17.59
C GLY A 97 10.85 9.60 16.64
N ALA A 98 11.87 8.94 17.19
CA ALA A 98 13.09 8.55 16.49
C ALA A 98 13.10 7.07 16.05
N GLN A 99 12.01 6.34 16.29
CA GLN A 99 11.92 4.91 16.04
C GLN A 99 11.92 4.62 14.52
N THR A 100 12.91 3.84 14.09
CA THR A 100 13.02 3.31 12.74
C THR A 100 12.31 1.98 12.63
N VAL A 101 11.75 1.69 11.46
CA VAL A 101 11.18 0.38 11.12
C VAL A 101 12.08 -0.33 10.10
N ASN A 102 11.87 -1.63 9.89
CA ASN A 102 12.68 -2.43 8.97
C ASN A 102 12.55 -2.00 7.50
N TRP A 103 11.46 -1.31 7.16
CA TRP A 103 11.24 -0.77 5.82
C TRP A 103 12.16 0.40 5.50
N HIS A 104 12.71 0.38 4.29
CA HIS A 104 13.55 1.43 3.72
C HIS A 104 12.88 1.99 2.47
N CYS A 105 12.98 3.31 2.27
CA CYS A 105 12.47 3.93 1.05
C CYS A 105 13.33 3.54 -0.15
N PHE A 106 12.74 2.96 -1.19
CA PHE A 106 13.49 2.51 -2.38
C PHE A 106 14.17 3.67 -3.11
N LYS A 107 13.51 4.82 -3.23
CA LYS A 107 14.06 6.01 -3.90
C LYS A 107 15.20 6.68 -3.11
N CYS A 108 15.12 6.66 -1.78
CA CYS A 108 16.05 7.41 -0.93
C CYS A 108 17.14 6.56 -0.25
N GLY A 109 16.95 5.25 -0.18
CA GLY A 109 17.84 4.30 0.49
C GLY A 109 17.93 4.47 2.01
N VAL A 110 16.97 5.15 2.65
CA VAL A 110 16.98 5.42 4.10
C VAL A 110 15.87 4.67 4.82
N PRO A 111 16.07 4.30 6.10
CA PRO A 111 15.04 3.68 6.91
C PRO A 111 13.85 4.61 7.10
N MET A 112 12.67 4.02 7.01
CA MET A 112 11.41 4.68 7.32
C MET A 112 11.30 4.88 8.84
N ARG A 113 10.60 5.92 9.25
CA ARG A 113 10.39 6.27 10.65
C ARG A 113 8.91 6.34 10.97
N ALA A 114 8.57 6.09 12.23
CA ALA A 114 7.20 6.27 12.71
C ALA A 114 6.69 7.69 12.42
N ALA A 115 5.46 7.77 11.93
CA ALA A 115 4.83 9.01 11.51
C ALA A 115 3.35 9.03 11.87
N SER A 116 2.82 10.21 12.12
CA SER A 116 1.39 10.48 12.19
C SER A 116 0.96 10.92 10.80
N VAL A 117 0.17 10.10 10.14
CA VAL A 117 -0.32 10.34 8.77
C VAL A 117 -1.71 10.92 8.86
N ASN A 118 -1.87 12.12 8.31
CA ASN A 118 -3.16 12.78 8.22
C ASN A 118 -3.95 12.19 7.06
N MET A 119 -5.21 11.91 7.31
CA MET A 119 -6.13 11.30 6.35
C MET A 119 -7.43 12.08 6.32
N GLU A 120 -8.03 12.17 5.14
CA GLU A 120 -9.31 12.82 4.94
C GLU A 120 -10.25 11.90 4.16
N TYR A 121 -11.49 11.81 4.63
CA TYR A 121 -12.54 11.08 3.93
C TYR A 121 -13.88 11.78 4.11
N ARG A 122 -14.52 12.14 2.97
CA ARG A 122 -15.81 12.85 2.94
C ARG A 122 -15.85 14.08 3.86
N GLY A 123 -14.79 14.89 3.85
CA GLY A 123 -14.66 16.11 4.66
C GLY A 123 -14.30 15.88 6.13
N ILE A 124 -14.23 14.62 6.59
CA ILE A 124 -13.77 14.28 7.94
C ILE A 124 -12.27 14.01 7.89
N SER A 125 -11.52 14.77 8.68
CA SER A 125 -10.08 14.60 8.83
C SER A 125 -9.75 13.84 10.12
N GLY A 126 -8.72 13.00 10.06
CA GLY A 126 -8.18 12.28 11.21
C GLY A 126 -6.70 12.00 11.00
N ALA A 127 -6.03 11.56 12.06
CA ALA A 127 -4.63 11.15 11.99
C ALA A 127 -4.50 9.72 12.51
N VAL A 128 -3.63 8.93 11.86
CA VAL A 128 -3.33 7.56 12.26
C VAL A 128 -1.82 7.33 12.24
N GLU A 129 -1.39 6.29 12.94
CA GLU A 129 0.01 5.86 12.93
C GLU A 129 0.36 5.26 11.57
N GLY A 130 1.54 5.61 11.09
CA GLY A 130 2.10 5.08 9.86
C GLY A 130 3.60 5.23 9.89
N ILE A 131 4.20 5.12 8.71
CA ILE A 131 5.63 5.30 8.52
C ILE A 131 5.87 6.33 7.43
N MET A 132 6.95 7.09 7.56
CA MET A 132 7.31 8.14 6.61
C MET A 132 8.80 8.08 6.29
N CYS A 133 9.14 8.34 5.02
CA CYS A 133 10.51 8.57 4.62
C CYS A 133 10.95 9.96 5.09
N PRO A 134 11.99 10.08 5.93
CA PRO A 134 12.45 11.38 6.43
C PRO A 134 13.08 12.27 5.34
N LYS A 135 13.41 11.72 4.16
CA LYS A 135 14.02 12.46 3.04
C LYS A 135 13.00 12.96 2.02
N CYS A 136 12.11 12.09 1.52
CA CYS A 136 11.14 12.46 0.48
C CYS A 136 9.72 12.72 1.01
N GLY A 137 9.44 12.41 2.28
CA GLY A 137 8.12 12.61 2.89
C GLY A 137 7.06 11.57 2.49
N GLU A 138 7.41 10.54 1.71
CA GLU A 138 6.48 9.50 1.33
C GLU A 138 5.94 8.75 2.56
N THR A 139 4.64 8.46 2.58
CA THR A 139 3.93 7.90 3.75
C THR A 139 3.26 6.58 3.45
N TYR A 140 3.33 5.63 4.38
CA TYR A 140 2.66 4.34 4.27
C TYR A 140 1.95 4.00 5.57
N LEU A 141 0.86 3.23 5.46
CA LEU A 141 0.14 2.66 6.60
C LEU A 141 0.31 1.14 6.60
N LEU A 142 0.58 0.56 7.76
CA LEU A 142 0.68 -0.89 7.94
C LEU A 142 -0.72 -1.52 8.09
N GLU A 143 -0.84 -2.80 7.75
CA GLU A 143 -2.10 -3.54 7.73
C GLU A 143 -2.90 -3.39 9.04
N ASP A 144 -2.24 -3.60 10.18
CA ASP A 144 -2.89 -3.57 11.49
C ASP A 144 -3.55 -2.22 11.77
N VAL A 145 -2.89 -1.11 11.41
CA VAL A 145 -3.47 0.23 11.60
C VAL A 145 -4.66 0.44 10.66
N VAL A 146 -4.54 -0.02 9.41
CA VAL A 146 -5.62 0.07 8.42
C VAL A 146 -6.85 -0.70 8.90
N LYS A 147 -6.68 -1.96 9.29
CA LYS A 147 -7.78 -2.81 9.76
C LYS A 147 -8.37 -2.32 11.08
N ALA A 148 -7.53 -1.91 12.03
CA ALA A 148 -7.98 -1.53 13.36
C ALA A 148 -8.63 -0.14 13.41
N LYS A 149 -8.15 0.82 12.61
CA LYS A 149 -8.57 2.24 12.70
C LYS A 149 -9.22 2.73 11.42
N VAL A 150 -8.54 2.62 10.28
CA VAL A 150 -8.98 3.25 9.02
C VAL A 150 -10.28 2.63 8.51
N LEU A 151 -10.35 1.31 8.39
CA LEU A 151 -11.54 0.62 7.87
C LEU A 151 -12.75 0.76 8.81
N LYS A 152 -12.52 0.82 10.13
CA LYS A 152 -13.59 1.08 11.10
C LYS A 152 -14.14 2.50 10.95
N ALA A 153 -13.25 3.50 10.83
CA ALA A 153 -13.66 4.87 10.61
C ALA A 153 -14.42 5.03 9.28
N GLU A 154 -13.94 4.43 8.18
CA GLU A 154 -14.61 4.45 6.87
C GLU A 154 -16.05 3.93 6.98
N LYS A 155 -16.25 2.76 7.61
CA LYS A 155 -17.59 2.17 7.82
C LYS A 155 -18.52 3.09 8.62
N LEU A 156 -18.01 3.74 9.67
CA LEU A 156 -18.81 4.67 10.48
C LEU A 156 -19.20 5.94 9.70
N ILE A 157 -18.29 6.45 8.88
CA ILE A 157 -18.54 7.64 8.05
C ILE A 157 -19.55 7.29 6.94
N ASP A 158 -19.38 6.15 6.27
CA ASP A 158 -20.29 5.67 5.23
C ASP A 158 -21.70 5.41 5.79
N ALA A 159 -21.81 4.87 7.01
CA ALA A 159 -23.10 4.64 7.67
C ALA A 159 -23.84 5.95 8.04
N LYS A 160 -23.12 7.03 8.37
CA LYS A 160 -23.70 8.35 8.69
C LYS A 160 -24.09 9.17 7.46
N SER A 161 -23.57 8.79 6.29
CA SER A 161 -23.80 9.47 5.02
C SER A 161 -24.92 8.83 4.18
N ARG A 162 -25.60 7.82 4.72
CA ARG A 162 -26.77 7.15 4.14
C ARG A 162 -28.02 7.62 4.89
#